data_AF-A0A256G0P2-F1
#
_entry.id   AF-A0A256G0P2-F1
#
_cell.length_a   1.000
_cell.length_b   1.000
_cell.length_c   1.000
_cell.angle_alpha   90.00
_cell.angle_beta   90.00
_cell.angle_gamma   90.00
#
_symmetry.space_group_name_H-M   'P 1'
#
loop_
_entity.id
_entity.type
_entity.pdbx_description
1 polymer ?
#
loop_
_entity_poly.entity_id
_entity_poly.type
_entity_poly.pdbx_seq_one_letter_code
_entity_poly.pdbx_strand_id
1 'polypeptide(L)' 'MTGRSAISSMLLIAALAATLAACGRKGPLEPPPAQLITNEQGRTVEKPKEDKPFILDKIL' A
#
# COMPACT_ATOMS: atom_id res chain seq x y z
N MET A 1 -18.01 -31.24 26.55
CA MET A 1 -18.11 -30.73 25.15
C MET A 1 -17.51 -29.33 24.96
N THR A 2 -17.36 -28.51 26.01
CA THR A 2 -16.85 -27.12 25.94
C THR A 2 -15.35 -27.01 25.61
N GLY A 3 -14.49 -27.88 26.16
CA GLY A 3 -13.05 -27.81 25.94
C GLY A 3 -12.61 -28.04 24.49
N ARG A 4 -13.29 -28.95 23.77
CA ARG A 4 -13.02 -29.23 22.34
C ARG A 4 -13.36 -28.04 21.44
N SER A 5 -14.44 -27.33 21.79
CA SER A 5 -14.88 -26.11 21.10
C SER A 5 -13.92 -24.95 21.36
N ALA A 6 -13.44 -24.77 22.60
CA ALA A 6 -12.47 -23.72 22.94
C ALA A 6 -11.13 -23.90 22.18
N ILE A 7 -10.63 -25.13 22.09
CA ILE A 7 -9.40 -25.43 21.33
C ILE A 7 -9.60 -25.13 19.84
N SER A 8 -10.75 -25.53 19.28
CA SER A 8 -11.05 -25.27 17.87
C SER A 8 -11.13 -23.77 17.56
N SER A 9 -11.73 -22.97 18.43
CA SER A 9 -11.80 -21.51 18.27
C SER A 9 -10.42 -20.87 18.34
N MET A 10 -9.57 -21.31 19.26
CA MET A 10 -8.19 -20.81 19.39
C MET A 10 -7.35 -21.10 18.14
N LEU A 11 -7.46 -22.31 17.58
CA LEU A 11 -6.77 -22.67 16.35
C LEU A 11 -7.23 -21.81 15.16
N LEU A 12 -8.53 -21.52 15.09
CA LEU A 12 -9.11 -20.72 14.02
C LEU A 12 -8.66 -19.26 14.09
N ILE A 13 -8.59 -18.68 15.30
CA ILE A 13 -8.06 -17.33 15.54
C ILE A 13 -6.57 -17.27 15.19
N ALA A 14 -5.78 -18.28 15.59
CA ALA A 14 -4.36 -18.34 15.29
C ALA A 14 -4.09 -18.41 13.78
N ALA A 15 -4.88 -19.20 13.04
CA ALA A 15 -4.78 -19.30 11.58
C ALA A 15 -5.11 -17.97 10.90
N LEU A 16 -6.17 -17.28 11.32
CA LEU A 16 -6.55 -15.97 10.78
C LEU A 16 -5.48 -14.92 11.07
N ALA A 17 -4.93 -14.88 12.29
CA ALA A 17 -3.87 -13.94 12.63
C ALA A 17 -2.61 -14.15 11.75
N ALA A 18 -2.26 -15.41 11.48
CA ALA A 18 -1.13 -15.74 10.62
C ALA A 18 -1.33 -15.32 9.16
N THR A 19 -2.54 -15.48 8.60
CA THR A 19 -2.82 -15.06 7.22
C THR A 19 -2.81 -13.53 7.08
N LEU A 20 -3.38 -12.79 8.05
CA LEU A 20 -3.32 -11.32 8.03
C LEU A 20 -1.88 -10.80 8.16
N ALA A 21 -1.03 -11.46 8.94
CA ALA A 21 0.39 -11.12 9.02
C ALA A 21 1.14 -11.40 7.71
N ALA A 22 0.73 -12.43 6.96
CA ALA A 22 1.32 -12.83 5.68
C ALA A 22 0.84 -11.98 4.48
N CYS A 23 -0.35 -11.37 4.55
CA CYS A 23 -0.85 -10.43 3.54
C CYS A 23 -0.08 -9.09 3.47
N GLY A 24 1.03 -8.99 4.19
CA GLY A 24 1.96 -7.87 4.14
C GLY A 24 1.69 -6.86 5.25
N ARG A 25 2.76 -6.36 5.86
CA ARG A 25 2.66 -5.15 6.67
C ARG A 25 2.33 -3.99 5.77
N LYS A 26 1.45 -3.10 6.23
CA LYS A 26 1.33 -1.74 5.70
C LYS A 26 2.64 -0.99 5.99
N GLY A 27 3.66 -1.25 5.17
CA GLY A 27 4.88 -0.46 5.13
C GLY A 27 4.55 0.94 4.61
N PRO A 28 5.35 1.96 4.97
CA PRO A 28 5.26 3.22 4.25
C PRO A 28 5.44 2.91 2.77
N LEU A 29 4.49 3.36 1.95
CA LEU A 29 4.66 3.33 0.51
C LEU A 29 5.97 4.07 0.23
N GLU A 30 6.90 3.40 -0.44
CA GLU A 30 8.11 4.08 -0.90
C GLU A 30 7.63 5.25 -1.77
N PRO A 31 7.97 6.49 -1.41
CA PRO A 31 7.50 7.62 -2.18
C PRO A 31 7.96 7.40 -3.62
N PRO A 32 7.09 7.65 -4.62
CA PRO A 32 7.56 7.64 -6.01
C PRO A 32 8.80 8.53 -6.06
N PRO A 33 9.83 8.19 -6.87
CA PRO A 33 11.03 9.00 -6.97
C PRO A 33 10.58 10.43 -7.18
N ALA A 34 10.70 11.24 -6.11
CA ALA A 34 10.22 12.60 -6.12
C ALA A 34 10.98 13.23 -7.28
N GLN A 35 10.25 13.69 -8.29
CA GLN A 35 10.84 14.39 -9.42
C GLN A 35 11.26 15.75 -8.86
N LEU A 36 12.29 15.75 -8.04
CA LEU A 36 12.87 16.94 -7.48
C LEU A 36 13.66 17.57 -8.61
N ILE A 37 13.27 18.79 -8.97
CA ILE A 37 14.00 19.58 -9.95
C ILE A 37 14.74 20.70 -9.21
N THR A 38 15.94 21.01 -9.68
CA THR A 38 16.64 22.23 -9.26
C THR A 38 16.06 23.38 -10.07
N ASN A 39 15.44 24.34 -9.39
CA ASN A 39 14.94 25.54 -10.05
C ASN A 39 16.09 26.51 -10.40
N GLU A 40 15.77 27.57 -11.15
CA GLU A 40 16.76 28.58 -11.59
C GLU A 40 17.43 29.34 -10.44
N GLN A 41 16.86 29.26 -9.24
CA GLN A 41 17.37 29.86 -8.00
C GLN A 41 18.21 28.86 -7.18
N GLY A 42 18.53 27.69 -7.74
CA GLY A 42 19.34 26.65 -7.10
C GLY A 42 18.63 25.88 -5.99
N ARG A 43 17.31 26.01 -5.84
CA ARG A 43 16.52 25.30 -4.81
C ARG A 43 15.93 24.02 -5.39
N THR A 44 16.02 22.95 -4.60
CA THR A 44 15.35 21.68 -4.89
C THR A 44 13.86 21.81 -4.58
N VAL A 45 13.02 21.70 -5.60
CA VAL A 45 11.56 21.83 -5.50
C VAL A 45 10.85 20.63 -6.12
N GLU A 46 9.64 20.34 -5.66
CA GLU A 46 8.78 19.31 -6.25
C GLU A 46 8.44 19.73 -7.69
N LYS A 47 8.68 18.83 -8.66
CA LYS A 47 8.31 19.09 -10.05
C LYS A 47 6.80 19.28 -10.14
N PRO A 48 6.32 20.38 -10.76
CA PRO A 48 4.91 20.55 -11.05
C PRO A 48 4.37 19.31 -11.77
N LYS A 49 3.26 18.76 -11.28
CA LYS A 49 2.56 17.68 -11.98
C LYS A 49 2.02 18.25 -13.28
N GLU A 50 2.57 17.80 -14.39
CA GLU A 50 2.03 18.09 -15.70
C GLU A 50 0.69 17.35 -15.82
N ASP A 51 -0.41 18.11 -15.95
CA ASP A 51 -1.74 17.57 -16.21
C ASP A 51 -1.75 16.99 -17.63
N LYS A 52 -1.30 15.74 -17.75
CA LYS A 52 -1.41 15.00 -19.01
C LYS A 52 -2.89 14.66 -19.22
N PRO A 53 -3.47 14.95 -20.39
CA PRO A 53 -4.82 14.51 -20.68
C PRO A 53 -4.85 12.98 -20.56
N PHE A 54 -5.63 12.47 -19.63
CA PHE A 54 -5.88 11.04 -19.53
C PHE A 54 -6.72 10.65 -20.76
N ILE A 55 -6.07 10.09 -21.77
CA ILE A 55 -6.77 9.47 -22.89
C ILE A 55 -7.31 8.15 -22.34
N LEU A 56 -8.59 8.14 -21.96
CA LEU A 56 -9.34 6.89 -21.81
C LEU A 56 -9.24 6.20 -23.17
N ASP A 57 -8.43 5.15 -23.26
CA ASP A 57 -8.49 4.24 -24.39
C ASP A 57 -9.96 3.82 -24.51
N LYS A 58 -10.57 4.05 -25.68
CA LYS A 58 -12.01 3.86 -25.84
C LYS A 58 -12.29 2.39 -25.56
N ILE A 59 -12.91 2.11 -24.41
CA ILE A 59 -13.48 0.80 -24.12
C ILE A 59 -14.64 0.66 -25.12
N LEU A 60 -14.36 -0.01 -26.23
CA LEU A 60 -15.32 -0.43 -27.25
C LEU A 60 -16.15 -1.62 -26.74
#